data_AF-A0A4U0VFV0-F1
#
_entry.id   AF-A0A4U0VFV0-F1
#
_cell.length_a   1.000
_cell.length_b   1.000
_cell.length_c   1.000
_cell.angle_alpha   90.00
_cell.angle_beta   90.00
_cell.angle_gamma   90.00
#
_symmetry.space_group_name_H-M   'P 1'
#
loop_
_entity.id
_entity.type
_entity.pdbx_description
1 polymer ?
#
loop_
_entity_poly.entity_id
_entity_poly.type
_entity_poly.pdbx_seq_one_letter_code
_entity_poly.pdbx_strand_id
1 'polypeptide(L)'
;MLCSSLESTGASVLKPPETALLERMKSRSGEVTDRFLVNFVEHQISRIETCISTLAIRNMIRPFKDGMLTQACPMHDVLTELTSQLDELKKYKEQDEEMTLADA
;
A
#
# COMPACT_ATOMS: atom_id res chain seq x y z
N MET A 1 6.52 9.38 -3.68
CA MET A 1 5.41 8.76 -2.93
C MET A 1 5.98 7.79 -1.91
N LEU A 2 5.39 7.75 -0.71
CA LEU A 2 5.84 6.90 0.39
C LEU A 2 5.91 5.42 -0.03
N CYS A 3 4.83 4.85 -0.55
CA CYS A 3 4.78 3.44 -0.95
C CYS A 3 5.82 3.09 -2.04
N SER A 4 6.16 4.02 -2.93
CA SER A 4 7.25 3.82 -3.91
C SER A 4 8.63 3.73 -3.23
N SER A 5 8.83 4.37 -2.08
CA SER A 5 10.07 4.24 -1.32
C SER A 5 10.14 2.92 -0.56
N LEU A 6 8.97 2.36 -0.21
CA LEU A 6 8.88 1.04 0.44
C LEU A 6 8.99 -0.13 -0.54
N GLU A 7 8.72 0.10 -1.81
CA GLU A 7 8.85 -0.91 -2.86
C GLU A 7 10.31 -1.22 -3.24
N SER A 8 11.21 -0.26 -3.03
CA SER A 8 12.64 -0.41 -3.33
C SER A 8 13.44 -0.55 -2.04
N THR A 9 14.30 -1.56 -1.97
CA THR A 9 15.20 -1.75 -0.83
C THR A 9 16.30 -0.68 -0.84
N GLY A 10 16.81 -0.33 0.35
CA GLY A 10 17.98 0.56 0.49
C GLY A 10 17.69 2.07 0.47
N ALA A 11 16.43 2.49 0.39
CA ALA A 11 16.07 3.89 0.56
C ALA A 11 16.19 4.31 2.05
N SER A 12 17.11 5.23 2.35
CA SER A 12 17.28 5.79 3.70
C SER A 12 16.45 7.05 3.95
N VAL A 13 15.93 7.67 2.88
CA VAL A 13 15.17 8.92 2.93
C VAL A 13 13.95 8.83 2.04
N LEU A 14 12.86 9.46 2.46
CA LEU A 14 11.65 9.59 1.65
C LEU A 14 11.92 10.48 0.43
N LYS A 15 11.43 10.03 -0.73
CA LYS A 15 11.43 10.88 -1.92
C LYS A 15 10.59 12.14 -1.64
N PRO A 16 11.08 13.34 -1.98
CA PRO A 16 10.32 14.57 -1.80
C PRO A 16 8.97 14.50 -2.56
N PRO A 17 7.94 15.21 -2.08
CA PRO A 17 6.69 15.30 -2.80
C PRO A 17 6.89 15.98 -4.16
N GLU A 18 6.17 15.51 -5.17
CA GLU A 18 6.19 16.11 -6.51
C GLU A 18 5.40 17.43 -6.48
N THR A 19 6.09 18.57 -6.51
CA THR A 19 5.47 19.90 -6.47
C THR A 19 5.42 20.58 -7.83
N ALA A 20 6.10 20.07 -8.86
CA ALA A 20 6.24 20.75 -10.14
C ALA A 20 4.87 20.98 -10.83
N LEU A 21 3.93 20.05 -10.66
CA LEU A 21 2.58 20.21 -11.20
C LEU A 21 1.80 21.33 -10.49
N LEU A 22 1.89 21.41 -9.16
CA LEU A 22 1.26 22.46 -8.36
C LEU A 22 1.87 23.84 -8.64
N GLU A 23 3.19 23.90 -8.80
CA GLU A 23 3.89 25.13 -9.17
C GLU A 23 3.52 25.61 -10.57
N ARG A 24 3.40 24.69 -11.53
CA ARG A 24 2.91 25.00 -12.88
C ARG A 24 1.49 25.54 -12.86
N MET A 25 0.60 24.93 -12.07
CA MET A 25 -0.77 25.44 -11.87
C MET A 25 -0.78 26.85 -11.27
N LYS A 26 0.09 27.11 -10.29
CA LYS A 26 0.23 28.44 -9.67
C LYS A 26 0.77 29.49 -10.65
N SER A 27 1.67 29.09 -11.56
CA SER A 27 2.27 29.99 -12.56
C SER A 27 1.35 30.32 -13.74
N ARG A 28 0.37 29.44 -14.04
CA ARG A 28 -0.58 29.58 -15.14
C ARG A 28 -1.95 30.03 -14.64
N SER A 29 -1.98 31.23 -14.04
CA SER A 29 -3.21 31.91 -13.58
C SER A 29 -4.12 32.26 -14.78
N GLY A 30 -4.83 31.28 -15.32
CA GLY A 30 -5.75 31.45 -16.46
C GLY A 30 -6.10 30.17 -17.23
N GLU A 31 -5.30 29.10 -17.11
CA GLU A 31 -5.53 27.83 -17.84
C GLU A 31 -6.05 26.68 -16.96
N VAL A 32 -6.20 26.90 -15.66
CA VAL A 32 -6.73 25.89 -14.74
C VAL A 32 -8.25 25.88 -14.82
N THR A 33 -8.81 24.89 -15.51
CA THR A 33 -10.27 24.69 -15.63
C THR A 33 -10.81 23.87 -14.46
N ASP A 34 -12.08 24.07 -14.11
CA ASP A 34 -12.76 23.24 -13.10
C ASP A 34 -12.68 21.75 -13.42
N ARG A 35 -12.82 21.39 -14.71
CA ARG A 35 -12.69 20.00 -15.15
C ARG A 35 -11.29 19.43 -14.89
N PHE A 36 -10.25 20.23 -15.08
CA PHE A 36 -8.89 19.82 -14.73
C PHE A 36 -8.73 19.64 -13.23
N LEU A 37 -9.27 20.54 -12.40
CA LEU A 37 -9.21 20.44 -10.94
C LEU A 37 -9.90 19.17 -10.43
N VAL A 38 -11.10 18.87 -10.92
CA VAL A 38 -11.84 17.67 -10.54
C VAL A 38 -11.04 16.41 -10.89
N ASN A 39 -10.58 16.30 -12.14
CA ASN A 39 -9.78 15.14 -12.59
C ASN A 39 -8.47 15.00 -11.79
N PHE A 40 -7.83 16.13 -11.46
CA PHE A 40 -6.61 16.14 -10.66
C PHE A 40 -6.85 15.64 -9.24
N VAL A 41 -7.92 16.12 -8.58
CA VAL A 41 -8.29 15.70 -7.23
C VAL A 41 -8.70 14.23 -7.20
N GLU A 42 -9.51 13.77 -8.15
CA GLU A 42 -9.89 12.36 -8.31
C GLU A 42 -8.66 11.45 -8.42
N HIS A 43 -7.68 11.87 -9.23
CA HIS A 43 -6.42 11.16 -9.35
C HIS A 43 -5.62 11.16 -8.03
N GLN A 44 -5.59 12.26 -7.28
CA GLN A 44 -4.92 12.28 -5.97
C GLN A 44 -5.61 11.37 -4.96
N ILE A 45 -6.94 11.37 -4.90
CA ILE A 45 -7.74 10.50 -4.02
C ILE A 45 -7.42 9.04 -4.32
N SER A 46 -7.48 8.64 -5.59
CA SER A 46 -7.17 7.26 -6.02
C SER A 46 -5.77 6.81 -5.57
N ARG A 47 -4.78 7.70 -5.66
CA ARG A 47 -3.40 7.42 -5.20
C ARG A 47 -3.30 7.30 -3.69
N ILE A 48 -4.01 8.14 -2.93
CA ILE A 48 -4.05 8.09 -1.47
C ILE A 48 -4.69 6.79 -1.01
N GLU A 49 -5.84 6.43 -1.58
CA GLU A 49 -6.56 5.19 -1.26
C GLU A 49 -5.68 3.96 -1.51
N THR A 50 -5.03 3.91 -2.69
CA THR A 50 -4.08 2.83 -3.01
C THR A 50 -2.92 2.79 -2.01
N CYS A 51 -2.38 3.94 -1.61
CA CYS A 51 -1.30 4.00 -0.63
C CYS A 51 -1.75 3.52 0.76
N ILE A 52 -2.95 3.90 1.21
CA ILE A 52 -3.50 3.46 2.50
C ILE A 52 -3.63 1.95 2.52
N SER A 53 -4.26 1.36 1.51
CA SER A 53 -4.42 -0.10 1.40
C SER A 53 -3.06 -0.82 1.39
N THR A 54 -2.09 -0.29 0.63
CA THR A 54 -0.73 -0.81 0.58
C THR A 54 -0.05 -0.79 1.96
N LEU A 55 -0.15 0.33 2.69
CA LEU A 55 0.46 0.49 4.01
C LEU A 55 -0.22 -0.40 5.06
N ALA A 56 -1.55 -0.51 5.00
CA ALA A 56 -2.31 -1.36 5.89
C ALA A 56 -1.88 -2.83 5.73
N ILE A 57 -1.83 -3.33 4.50
CA ILE A 57 -1.38 -4.71 4.22
C ILE A 57 0.06 -4.94 4.68
N ARG A 58 0.97 -4.02 4.32
CA ARG A 58 2.37 -4.09 4.78
C ARG A 58 2.47 -4.17 6.29
N ASN A 59 1.75 -3.32 7.02
CA ASN A 59 1.80 -3.29 8.49
C ASN A 59 1.11 -4.50 9.14
N MET A 60 0.10 -5.10 8.50
CA MET A 60 -0.53 -6.33 8.98
C MET A 60 0.43 -7.52 8.95
N ILE A 61 1.23 -7.63 7.88
CA ILE A 61 2.18 -8.74 7.69
C ILE A 61 3.52 -8.45 8.39
N ARG A 62 4.05 -7.23 8.21
CA ARG A 62 5.32 -6.76 8.78
C ARG A 62 5.09 -5.43 9.48
N PRO A 63 4.77 -5.45 10.79
CA PRO A 63 4.51 -4.22 11.54
C PRO A 63 5.71 -3.28 11.57
N PHE A 64 5.51 -1.99 11.33
CA PHE A 64 6.56 -0.96 11.21
C PHE A 64 7.32 -0.60 12.51
N LYS A 65 7.39 -1.52 13.49
CA LYS A 65 7.97 -1.31 14.82
C LYS A 65 9.43 -0.89 14.78
N ASP A 66 10.21 -1.45 13.85
CA ASP A 66 11.65 -1.19 13.72
C ASP A 66 11.96 -0.09 12.70
N GLY A 67 10.96 0.72 12.36
CA GLY A 67 11.02 1.74 11.33
C GLY A 67 10.39 1.29 10.02
N MET A 68 9.76 2.24 9.33
CA MET A 68 9.03 1.94 8.10
C MET A 68 9.97 1.67 6.91
N LEU A 69 11.06 2.45 6.79
CA LEU A 69 12.02 2.33 5.67
C LEU A 69 12.98 1.15 5.81
N THR A 70 13.30 0.75 7.05
CA THR A 70 14.14 -0.42 7.33
C THR A 70 13.48 -1.72 6.89
N GLN A 71 12.14 -1.72 6.80
CA GLN A 71 11.31 -2.84 6.36
C GLN A 71 10.89 -2.74 4.89
N ALA A 72 11.49 -1.82 4.12
CA ALA A 72 11.23 -1.69 2.69
C ALA A 72 11.57 -3.01 1.97
N CYS A 73 10.62 -3.49 1.17
CA CYS A 73 10.72 -4.71 0.39
C CYS A 73 9.67 -4.68 -0.74
N PRO A 74 9.89 -5.42 -1.83
CA PRO A 74 8.89 -5.59 -2.88
C PRO A 74 7.53 -6.02 -2.32
N MET A 75 6.44 -5.46 -2.85
CA MET A 75 5.08 -5.86 -2.45
C MET A 75 4.82 -7.34 -2.75
N HIS A 76 5.48 -7.88 -3.77
CA HIS A 76 5.42 -9.30 -4.08
C HIS A 76 5.78 -10.18 -2.87
N ASP A 77 6.82 -9.83 -2.13
CA ASP A 77 7.27 -10.59 -0.96
C ASP A 77 6.22 -10.57 0.17
N VAL A 78 5.59 -9.40 0.38
CA VAL A 78 4.52 -9.21 1.38
C VAL A 78 3.29 -10.03 1.01
N LEU A 79 2.92 -10.03 -0.28
CA LEU A 79 1.77 -10.80 -0.76
C LEU A 79 2.03 -12.31 -0.72
N THR A 80 3.24 -12.76 -1.06
CA THR A 80 3.62 -14.18 -0.93
C THR A 80 3.52 -14.64 0.51
N GLU A 81 3.98 -13.83 1.46
CA GLU A 81 3.87 -14.14 2.89
C GLU A 81 2.40 -14.18 3.36
N LEU A 82 1.59 -13.22 2.94
CA LEU A 82 0.14 -13.22 3.20
C LEU A 82 -0.54 -14.48 2.64
N THR A 83 -0.26 -14.86 1.38
CA THR A 83 -0.82 -16.06 0.76
C THR A 83 -0.41 -17.32 1.53
N SER A 84 0.85 -17.43 1.94
CA SER A 84 1.32 -18.57 2.75
C SER A 84 0.55 -18.69 4.07
N GLN A 85 0.31 -17.57 4.77
CA GLN A 85 -0.46 -17.57 6.03
C GLN A 85 -1.94 -17.94 5.80
N LEU A 86 -2.53 -17.50 4.69
CA LEU A 86 -3.91 -17.85 4.34
C LEU A 86 -4.06 -19.34 3.98
N ASP A 87 -3.10 -19.91 3.27
CA ASP A 87 -3.09 -21.34 2.91
C ASP A 87 -2.93 -22.23 4.16
N GLU A 88 -2.08 -21.83 5.10
CA GLU A 88 -1.93 -22.51 6.38
C GLU A 88 -3.21 -22.44 7.21
N LEU A 89 -3.82 -21.25 7.32
CA LEU A 89 -5.09 -21.06 8.01
C LEU A 89 -6.21 -21.91 7.38
N LYS A 90 -6.23 -22.04 6.06
CA LYS A 90 -7.21 -22.87 5.35
C LYS A 90 -7.07 -24.34 5.74
N LYS A 91 -5.85 -24.87 5.77
CA LYS A 91 -5.59 -26.26 6.19
C LYS A 91 -6.02 -26.51 7.64
N TYR A 92 -5.77 -25.57 8.55
CA TYR A 92 -6.22 -25.71 9.94
C TYR A 92 -7.74 -25.72 10.06
N LYS A 93 -8.44 -24.90 9.28
CA LYS A 93 -9.91 -24.90 9.26
C LYS A 93 -10.47 -26.21 8.72
N GLU A 94 -9.88 -26.76 7.66
CA GLU A 94 -10.28 -28.07 7.11
C GLU A 94 -10.08 -29.19 8.14
N GLN A 95 -8.95 -29.19 8.86
CA GLN A 95 -8.68 -30.17 9.92
C GLN A 95 -9.63 -30.05 11.13
N ASP A 96 -9.98 -28.82 11.52
CA ASP A 96 -10.94 -28.54 12.60
C ASP A 96 -12.37 -28.97 12.22
N GLU A 97 -12.76 -28.74 10.96
CA GLU A 97 -14.03 -29.23 10.39
C GLU A 97 -14.07 -30.76 10.34
N GLU A 98 -13.00 -31.43 9.90
CA GLU A 98 -12.90 -32.89 9.91
C GLU A 98 -12.95 -33.48 11.33
N MET A 99 -12.35 -32.81 12.31
CA MET A 99 -12.35 -33.23 13.73
C MET A 99 -13.74 -33.08 14.35
N THR A 100 -14.43 -31.96 14.10
CA THR A 100 -15.80 -31.72 14.59
C THR A 100 -16.84 -32.64 13.95
N LEU A 101 -16.62 -33.10 12.72
CA LEU A 101 -17.44 -34.13 12.05
C LEU A 101 -17.14 -35.56 12.54
N ALA A 102 -15.93 -35.84 13.03
CA ALA A 102 -15.56 -37.15 13.57
C ALA A 102 -16.05 -37.37 15.02
N ASP A 103 -16.26 -36.28 15.77
CA ASP A 103 -16.75 -36.31 17.16
C ASP A 103 -18.30 -36.24 17.27
N ALA A 104 -19.03 -36.15 16.15
CA ALA A 104 -20.50 -36.06 16.06
C ALA A 104 -21.14 -37.37 15.58
#